data_AF-A0A9D8JNA2-F1
#
_entry.id   AF-A0A9D8JNA2-F1
#
_cell.length_a   1.000
_cell.length_b   1.000
_cell.length_c   1.000
_cell.angle_alpha   90.00
_cell.angle_beta   90.00
_cell.angle_gamma   90.00
#
_symmetry.space_group_name_H-M   'P 1'
#
loop_
_entity.id
_entity.type
_entity.pdbx_description
1 polymer ?
#
loop_
_entity_poly.entity_id
_entity_poly.type
_entity_poly.pdbx_seq_one_letter_code
_entity_poly.pdbx_strand_id
1 'polypeptide(L)'
;MLKEKFKELEARLLSEIKSFYGGRLISVVIFGSVARETQNFDSDLDVLVIAEGLPKGRMKRISEFETVEEKIEPFLESLRKEEGINTYISAIIKSTEEVERGSPLFLDMVEDANILFDRNGFFKEKLDKLRKRLKELGSRRVWKGNAWYWDLKPDYKPGEIFEI
;
A
#
# COMPACT_ATOMS: atom_id res chain seq x y z
N MET A 1 -19.11 11.87 3.47
CA MET A 1 -18.85 12.33 2.10
C MET A 1 -17.45 11.93 1.60
N LEU A 2 -16.36 12.63 1.93
CA LEU A 2 -15.01 12.31 1.38
C LEU A 2 -14.56 10.86 1.65
N LYS A 3 -14.61 10.42 2.92
CA LYS A 3 -14.26 9.05 3.32
C LYS A 3 -15.09 7.98 2.61
N GLU A 4 -16.37 8.26 2.35
CA GLU A 4 -17.26 7.32 1.66
C GLU A 4 -16.90 7.21 0.18
N LYS A 5 -16.53 8.32 -0.47
CA LYS A 5 -16.07 8.33 -1.86
C LYS A 5 -14.75 7.56 -2.04
N PHE A 6 -13.81 7.70 -1.10
CA PHE A 6 -12.59 6.88 -1.10
C PHE A 6 -12.89 5.40 -0.88
N LYS A 7 -13.82 5.03 0.00
CA LYS A 7 -14.24 3.63 0.16
C LYS A 7 -14.91 3.07 -1.10
N GLU A 8 -15.69 3.89 -1.80
CA GLU A 8 -16.26 3.51 -3.10
C GLU A 8 -15.15 3.30 -4.13
N LEU A 9 -14.15 4.19 -4.18
CA LEU A 9 -12.98 4.06 -5.04
C LEU A 9 -12.20 2.78 -4.73
N GLU A 10 -11.93 2.47 -3.45
CA GLU A 10 -11.28 1.23 -3.01
C GLU A 10 -12.03 -0.01 -3.50
N ALA A 11 -13.36 -0.03 -3.36
CA ALA A 11 -14.18 -1.16 -3.77
C ALA A 11 -14.18 -1.38 -5.30
N ARG A 12 -14.30 -0.29 -6.07
CA ARG A 12 -14.23 -0.32 -7.54
C ARG A 12 -12.85 -0.76 -8.02
N LEU A 13 -11.80 -0.16 -7.46
CA LEU A 13 -10.41 -0.51 -7.79
C LEU A 13 -10.12 -1.98 -7.48
N LEU A 14 -10.55 -2.47 -6.31
CA LEU A 14 -10.38 -3.88 -5.95
C LEU A 14 -11.06 -4.82 -6.96
N SER A 15 -12.26 -4.48 -7.41
CA SER A 15 -12.99 -5.27 -8.42
C SER A 15 -12.19 -5.36 -9.73
N GLU A 16 -11.68 -4.24 -10.22
CA GLU A 16 -10.90 -4.22 -11.47
C GLU A 16 -9.54 -4.92 -11.34
N ILE A 17 -8.84 -4.76 -10.21
CA ILE A 17 -7.61 -5.50 -9.93
C ILE A 17 -7.85 -7.00 -9.89
N LYS A 18 -8.93 -7.46 -9.22
CA LYS A 18 -9.32 -8.88 -9.19
C LYS A 18 -9.63 -9.41 -10.57
N SER A 19 -10.37 -8.65 -11.37
CA SER A 19 -10.72 -9.02 -12.74
C SER A 19 -9.49 -9.15 -13.64
N PHE A 20 -8.57 -8.19 -13.57
CA PHE A 20 -7.38 -8.14 -14.42
C PHE A 20 -6.30 -9.17 -14.04
N TYR A 21 -5.93 -9.27 -12.76
CA TYR A 21 -4.88 -10.20 -12.32
C TYR A 21 -5.41 -11.63 -12.12
N GLY A 22 -6.72 -11.79 -11.84
CA GLY A 22 -7.39 -13.08 -11.69
C GLY A 22 -6.63 -14.02 -10.74
N GLY A 23 -6.34 -15.22 -11.24
CA GLY A 23 -5.60 -16.25 -10.50
C GLY A 23 -4.21 -15.82 -10.03
N ARG A 24 -3.59 -14.80 -10.63
CA ARG A 24 -2.25 -14.32 -10.22
C ARG A 24 -2.26 -13.39 -9.02
N LEU A 25 -3.42 -12.83 -8.65
CA LEU A 25 -3.51 -11.84 -7.57
C LEU A 25 -3.27 -12.49 -6.21
N ILE A 26 -2.32 -11.94 -5.44
CA ILE A 26 -2.01 -12.39 -4.08
C ILE A 26 -2.58 -11.44 -3.04
N SER A 27 -2.27 -10.15 -3.12
CA SER A 27 -2.78 -9.17 -2.14
C SER A 27 -3.04 -7.81 -2.76
N VAL A 28 -3.99 -7.07 -2.18
CA VAL A 28 -4.27 -5.66 -2.46
C VAL A 28 -4.35 -4.93 -1.13
N VAL A 29 -3.52 -3.90 -0.98
CA VAL A 29 -3.33 -3.22 0.30
C VAL A 29 -3.34 -1.73 0.07
N ILE A 30 -4.22 -1.01 0.76
CA ILE A 30 -4.22 0.44 0.79
C ILE A 30 -3.32 0.90 1.94
N PHE A 31 -2.52 1.92 1.66
CA PHE A 31 -1.65 2.54 2.65
C PHE A 31 -1.73 4.06 2.53
N GLY A 32 -0.80 4.78 3.16
CA GLY A 32 -0.77 6.24 3.05
C GLY A 32 -1.89 6.93 3.83
N SER A 33 -2.27 8.13 3.38
CA SER A 33 -3.23 8.99 4.10
C SER A 33 -4.63 8.40 4.15
N VAL A 34 -5.07 7.71 3.11
CA VAL A 34 -6.40 7.08 3.04
C VAL A 34 -6.53 5.98 4.07
N ALA A 35 -5.53 5.10 4.18
CA ALA A 35 -5.54 4.03 5.17
C ALA A 35 -5.46 4.55 6.62
N ARG A 36 -4.78 5.69 6.82
CA ARG A 36 -4.73 6.43 8.10
C ARG A 36 -5.98 7.25 8.40
N GLU A 37 -6.93 7.34 7.47
CA GLU A 37 -8.11 8.22 7.56
C GLU A 37 -7.78 9.72 7.71
N THR A 38 -6.62 10.15 7.18
CA THR A 38 -6.16 11.55 7.20
C THR A 38 -6.14 12.18 5.81
N GLN A 39 -6.86 11.60 4.85
CA GLN A 39 -6.95 12.07 3.47
C GLN A 39 -7.71 13.41 3.36
N ASN A 40 -7.31 14.21 2.39
CA ASN A 40 -7.95 15.45 1.97
C ASN A 40 -8.42 15.33 0.50
N PHE A 41 -8.97 16.41 -0.05
CA PHE A 41 -9.52 16.44 -1.42
C PHE A 41 -8.47 16.23 -2.51
N ASP A 42 -7.18 16.41 -2.20
CA ASP A 42 -6.06 16.26 -3.14
C ASP A 42 -5.17 15.05 -2.81
N SER A 43 -5.67 14.13 -1.96
CA SER A 43 -4.92 12.94 -1.58
C SER A 43 -5.02 11.87 -2.65
N ASP A 44 -3.90 11.20 -2.92
CA ASP A 44 -3.87 10.02 -3.77
C ASP A 44 -4.34 8.76 -3.02
N LEU A 45 -4.77 7.76 -3.78
CA LEU A 45 -5.00 6.41 -3.27
C LEU A 45 -3.75 5.56 -3.47
N ASP A 46 -2.94 5.47 -2.42
CA ASP A 46 -1.75 4.62 -2.39
C ASP A 46 -2.12 3.14 -2.28
N VAL A 47 -1.74 2.34 -3.27
CA VAL A 47 -2.08 0.91 -3.35
C VAL A 47 -0.85 0.05 -3.61
N LEU A 48 -0.67 -0.99 -2.80
CA LEU A 48 0.27 -2.08 -3.05
C LEU A 48 -0.50 -3.26 -3.64
N VAL A 49 -0.11 -3.66 -4.85
CA VAL A 49 -0.60 -4.86 -5.52
C VAL A 49 0.50 -5.92 -5.51
N ILE A 50 0.19 -7.08 -4.95
CA ILE A 50 1.08 -8.24 -4.95
C ILE A 50 0.50 -9.28 -5.89
N ALA A 51 1.26 -9.69 -6.90
CA ALA A 51 0.81 -10.67 -7.86
C ALA A 51 1.96 -11.55 -8.36
N GLU A 52 1.61 -12.75 -8.81
CA GLU A 52 2.53 -13.69 -9.44
C GLU A 52 2.65 -13.46 -10.96
N GLY A 53 3.72 -13.99 -11.56
CA GLY A 53 3.92 -13.93 -13.01
C GLY A 53 4.03 -12.50 -13.56
N LEU A 54 4.51 -11.56 -12.77
CA LEU A 54 4.68 -10.17 -13.19
C LEU A 54 5.79 -10.04 -14.24
N PRO A 55 5.66 -9.13 -15.21
CA PRO A 55 6.71 -8.86 -16.18
C PRO A 55 7.95 -8.30 -15.49
N LYS A 56 9.11 -8.56 -16.11
CA LYS A 56 10.40 -8.02 -15.64
C LYS A 56 10.47 -6.52 -15.94
N GLY A 57 10.76 -5.75 -14.89
CA GLY A 57 10.99 -4.31 -14.97
C GLY A 57 9.74 -3.48 -14.66
N ARG A 58 9.96 -2.34 -13.99
CA ARG A 58 8.90 -1.45 -13.48
C ARG A 58 7.96 -0.96 -14.58
N MET A 59 8.50 -0.46 -15.70
CA MET A 59 7.68 0.12 -16.78
C MET A 59 6.65 -0.86 -17.35
N LYS A 60 7.01 -2.14 -17.49
CA LYS A 60 6.08 -3.15 -18.01
C LYS A 60 4.96 -3.45 -17.02
N ARG A 61 5.25 -3.44 -15.72
CA ARG A 61 4.23 -3.64 -14.68
C ARG A 61 3.26 -2.47 -14.61
N ILE A 62 3.78 -1.24 -14.73
CA ILE A 62 2.93 -0.05 -14.82
C ILE A 62 2.05 -0.12 -16.07
N SER A 63 2.61 -0.46 -17.23
CA SER A 63 1.83 -0.61 -18.46
C SER A 63 0.76 -1.71 -18.38
N GLU A 64 1.01 -2.81 -17.66
CA GLU A 64 -0.05 -3.77 -17.34
C GLU A 64 -1.13 -3.16 -16.45
N PHE A 65 -0.75 -2.38 -15.45
CA PHE A 65 -1.69 -1.77 -14.50
C PHE A 65 -2.50 -0.61 -15.09
N GLU A 66 -2.00 0.06 -16.12
CA GLU A 66 -2.75 1.08 -16.88
C GLU A 66 -4.10 0.53 -17.37
N THR A 67 -4.21 -0.77 -17.70
CA THR A 67 -5.49 -1.41 -18.07
C THR A 67 -6.52 -1.39 -16.93
N VAL A 68 -6.08 -1.43 -15.68
CA VAL A 68 -6.94 -1.27 -14.50
C VAL A 68 -7.31 0.20 -14.33
N GLU A 69 -6.33 1.11 -14.46
CA GLU A 69 -6.55 2.56 -14.31
C GLU A 69 -7.52 3.10 -15.34
N GLU A 70 -7.40 2.72 -16.61
CA GLU A 70 -8.30 3.13 -17.70
C GLU A 70 -9.78 2.84 -17.39
N LYS A 71 -10.07 1.74 -16.68
CA LYS A 71 -11.44 1.38 -16.30
C LYS A 71 -11.96 2.18 -15.10
N ILE A 72 -11.06 2.66 -14.25
CA ILE A 72 -11.38 3.46 -13.06
C ILE A 72 -11.42 4.96 -13.40
N GLU A 73 -10.73 5.38 -14.45
CA GLU A 73 -10.61 6.78 -14.89
C GLU A 73 -11.96 7.52 -15.01
N PRO A 74 -13.05 6.94 -15.59
CA PRO A 74 -14.34 7.62 -15.64
C PRO A 74 -14.89 7.98 -14.26
N PHE A 75 -14.61 7.14 -13.25
CA PHE A 75 -15.04 7.39 -11.88
C PHE A 75 -14.15 8.45 -11.22
N LEU A 76 -12.84 8.43 -11.42
CA LEU A 76 -11.93 9.48 -10.95
C LEU A 76 -12.32 10.85 -11.53
N GLU A 77 -12.68 10.90 -12.81
CA GLU A 77 -13.18 12.09 -13.47
C GLU A 77 -14.52 12.57 -12.91
N SER A 78 -15.44 11.67 -12.55
CA SER A 78 -16.68 12.06 -11.85
C SER A 78 -16.40 12.63 -10.46
N LEU A 79 -15.47 12.03 -9.70
CA LEU A 79 -15.07 12.54 -8.39
C LEU A 79 -14.48 13.94 -8.49
N ARG A 80 -13.65 14.18 -9.51
CA ARG A 80 -13.08 15.49 -9.80
C ARG A 80 -14.15 16.53 -10.11
N LYS A 81 -15.06 16.22 -11.04
CA LYS A 81 -16.05 17.17 -11.58
C LYS A 81 -17.21 17.46 -10.63
N GLU A 82 -17.70 16.42 -9.96
CA GLU A 82 -18.94 16.50 -9.17
C GLU A 82 -18.67 16.75 -7.69
N GLU A 83 -17.57 16.22 -7.16
CA GLU A 83 -17.25 16.24 -5.73
C GLU A 83 -16.02 17.10 -5.40
N GLY A 84 -15.30 17.62 -6.41
CA GLY A 84 -14.08 18.41 -6.24
C GLY A 84 -12.90 17.61 -5.67
N ILE A 85 -12.92 16.28 -5.79
CA ILE A 85 -11.88 15.39 -5.27
C ILE A 85 -10.85 15.14 -6.38
N ASN A 86 -9.65 15.71 -6.25
CA ASN A 86 -8.52 15.52 -7.15
C ASN A 86 -7.65 14.35 -6.65
N THR A 87 -8.00 13.12 -6.99
CA THR A 87 -7.26 11.92 -6.55
C THR A 87 -6.74 11.12 -7.73
N TYR A 88 -5.57 10.49 -7.54
CA TYR A 88 -4.98 9.55 -8.49
C TYR A 88 -4.68 8.21 -7.81
N ILE A 89 -4.51 7.15 -8.61
CA ILE A 89 -4.06 5.86 -8.10
C ILE A 89 -2.53 5.84 -8.09
N SER A 90 -1.94 5.65 -6.90
CA SER A 90 -0.49 5.54 -6.72
C SER A 90 -0.13 4.07 -6.49
N ALA A 91 0.01 3.32 -7.58
CA ALA A 91 0.24 1.88 -7.52
C ALA A 91 1.71 1.47 -7.40
N ILE A 92 1.98 0.58 -6.45
CA ILE A 92 3.24 -0.15 -6.31
C ILE A 92 2.94 -1.63 -6.56
N ILE A 93 3.64 -2.23 -7.51
CA ILE A 93 3.36 -3.59 -7.97
C ILE A 93 4.58 -4.48 -7.69
N LYS A 94 4.41 -5.44 -6.79
CA LYS A 94 5.48 -6.34 -6.33
C LYS A 94 5.15 -7.80 -6.57
N SER A 95 6.19 -8.60 -6.84
CA SER A 95 6.06 -10.05 -6.79
C SER A 95 6.15 -10.55 -5.35
N THR A 96 5.73 -11.78 -5.11
CA THR A 96 5.85 -12.43 -3.79
C THR A 96 7.31 -12.48 -3.34
N GLU A 97 8.26 -12.76 -4.25
CA GLU A 97 9.69 -12.80 -3.94
C GLU A 97 10.25 -11.42 -3.53
N GLU A 98 9.77 -10.34 -4.15
CA GLU A 98 10.15 -8.98 -3.77
C GLU A 98 9.58 -8.56 -2.41
N VAL A 99 8.41 -9.09 -2.05
CA VAL A 99 7.81 -8.87 -0.73
C VAL A 99 8.57 -9.66 0.33
N GLU A 100 8.96 -10.90 0.03
CA GLU A 100 9.74 -11.73 0.95
C GLU A 100 11.10 -11.11 1.27
N ARG A 101 11.78 -10.51 0.28
CA ARG A 101 13.03 -9.75 0.48
C ARG A 101 12.88 -8.53 1.39
N GLY A 102 11.66 -8.06 1.62
CA GLY A 102 11.37 -6.89 2.44
C GLY A 102 11.51 -5.57 1.67
N SER A 103 10.96 -4.52 2.27
CA SER A 103 11.05 -3.15 1.78
C SER A 103 10.87 -2.19 2.95
N PRO A 104 11.66 -1.10 3.03
CA PRO A 104 11.44 -0.07 4.04
C PRO A 104 10.01 0.50 4.02
N LEU A 105 9.36 0.50 2.85
CA LEU A 105 7.96 0.92 2.69
C LEU A 105 6.99 0.15 3.61
N PHE A 106 7.30 -1.11 3.94
CA PHE A 106 6.41 -1.90 4.80
C PHE A 106 6.33 -1.36 6.22
N LEU A 107 7.31 -0.56 6.67
CA LEU A 107 7.24 0.15 7.94
C LEU A 107 6.04 1.10 8.02
N ASP A 108 5.62 1.68 6.90
CA ASP A 108 4.43 2.55 6.81
C ASP A 108 3.14 1.75 6.92
N MET A 109 3.21 0.47 6.55
CA MET A 109 2.07 -0.45 6.47
C MET A 109 1.87 -1.27 7.74
N VAL A 110 2.90 -1.41 8.59
CA VAL A 110 2.83 -2.22 9.83
C VAL A 110 1.71 -1.75 10.76
N GLU A 111 1.49 -0.44 10.85
CA GLU A 111 0.50 0.13 11.77
C GLU A 111 -0.83 0.46 11.07
N ASP A 112 -0.78 1.01 9.85
CA ASP A 112 -1.94 1.70 9.28
C ASP A 112 -2.47 1.07 7.98
N ALA A 113 -1.95 -0.07 7.52
CA ALA A 113 -2.41 -0.65 6.26
C ALA A 113 -3.85 -1.20 6.33
N ASN A 114 -4.62 -0.95 5.27
CA ASN A 114 -5.92 -1.57 5.05
C ASN A 114 -5.81 -2.65 3.97
N ILE A 115 -5.87 -3.92 4.38
CA ILE A 115 -5.76 -5.07 3.47
C ILE A 115 -7.15 -5.36 2.88
N LEU A 116 -7.33 -5.03 1.60
CA LEU A 116 -8.60 -5.24 0.89
C LEU A 116 -8.75 -6.68 0.37
N PHE A 117 -7.63 -7.33 0.07
CA PHE A 117 -7.58 -8.72 -0.35
C PHE A 117 -6.21 -9.31 0.02
N ASP A 118 -6.20 -10.55 0.51
CA ASP A 118 -4.96 -11.26 0.82
C ASP A 118 -5.16 -12.77 0.77
N ARG A 119 -4.60 -13.39 -0.28
CA ARG A 119 -4.69 -14.82 -0.50
C ARG A 119 -3.85 -15.53 0.56
N ASN A 120 -4.49 -16.45 1.28
CA ASN A 120 -3.88 -17.24 2.35
C ASN A 120 -3.22 -16.40 3.47
N GLY A 121 -3.54 -15.11 3.57
CA GLY A 121 -2.93 -14.22 4.56
C GLY A 121 -1.45 -13.90 4.30
N PHE A 122 -0.99 -13.99 3.04
CA PHE A 122 0.41 -13.80 2.67
C PHE A 122 1.01 -12.48 3.18
N PHE A 123 0.41 -11.34 2.83
CA PHE A 123 0.96 -10.06 3.22
C PHE A 123 0.72 -9.75 4.70
N LYS A 124 -0.41 -10.20 5.25
CA LYS A 124 -0.68 -10.10 6.68
C LYS A 124 0.42 -10.78 7.50
N GLU A 125 0.81 -12.00 7.13
CA GLU A 125 1.90 -12.73 7.81
C GLU A 125 3.24 -11.98 7.69
N LYS A 126 3.52 -11.38 6.53
CA LYS A 126 4.72 -10.56 6.35
C LYS A 126 4.75 -9.35 7.30
N LEU A 127 3.63 -8.63 7.41
CA LEU A 127 3.51 -7.50 8.34
C LEU A 127 3.60 -7.95 9.81
N ASP A 128 3.01 -9.09 10.16
CA ASP A 128 3.06 -9.63 11.53
C ASP A 128 4.49 -9.99 11.95
N LYS A 129 5.27 -10.60 11.04
CA LYS A 129 6.71 -10.86 11.25
C LYS A 129 7.50 -9.57 11.47
N LEU A 130 7.29 -8.56 10.62
CA LEU A 130 7.94 -7.26 10.75
C LEU A 130 7.55 -6.57 12.07
N ARG A 131 6.27 -6.58 12.43
CA ARG A 131 5.78 -6.00 13.70
C ARG A 131 6.44 -6.67 14.91
N LYS A 132 6.54 -8.00 14.90
CA LYS A 132 7.24 -8.75 15.96
C LYS A 132 8.71 -8.33 16.04
N ARG A 133 9.39 -8.22 14.91
CA ARG A 133 10.80 -7.83 14.87
C ARG A 133 11.04 -6.41 15.38
N LEU A 134 10.20 -5.45 14.99
CA LEU A 134 10.24 -4.08 15.50
C LEU A 134 10.04 -4.05 17.02
N LYS A 135 9.11 -4.85 17.54
CA LYS A 135 8.90 -4.97 18.99
C LYS A 135 10.13 -5.51 19.73
N GLU A 136 10.79 -6.53 19.18
CA GLU A 136 12.02 -7.12 19.77
C GLU A 136 13.18 -6.12 19.81
N LEU A 137 13.27 -5.24 18.81
CA LEU A 137 14.29 -4.17 18.77
C LEU A 137 13.93 -2.96 19.63
N GLY A 138 12.74 -2.94 20.24
CA GLY A 138 12.22 -1.75 20.92
C GLY A 138 11.96 -0.59 19.97
N SER A 139 11.77 -0.86 18.67
CA SER A 139 11.53 0.17 17.67
C SER A 139 10.28 0.97 18.00
N ARG A 140 10.30 2.25 17.66
CA ARG A 140 9.17 3.15 17.87
C ARG A 140 8.97 4.10 16.70
N ARG A 141 7.70 4.35 16.37
CA ARG A 141 7.31 5.41 15.44
C ARG A 141 7.16 6.72 16.20
N VAL A 142 7.96 7.72 15.86
CA VAL A 142 7.99 9.03 16.52
C VAL A 142 7.32 10.06 15.63
N TRP A 143 6.22 10.65 16.10
CA TRP A 143 5.49 11.71 15.41
C TRP A 143 6.07 13.10 15.71
N LYS A 144 6.13 13.94 14.68
CA LYS A 144 6.50 15.36 14.72
C LYS A 144 5.51 16.14 13.84
N GLY A 145 4.45 16.65 14.47
CA GLY A 145 3.33 17.26 13.75
C GLY A 145 2.66 16.24 12.83
N ASN A 146 2.57 16.56 11.54
CA ASN A 146 1.97 15.68 10.52
C ASN A 146 2.98 14.71 9.88
N ALA A 147 4.24 14.72 10.33
CA ALA A 147 5.28 13.80 9.87
C ALA A 147 5.62 12.79 10.96
N TRP A 148 6.21 11.66 10.58
CA TRP A 148 6.76 10.68 11.52
C TRP A 148 8.10 10.14 10.99
N TYR A 149 8.88 9.54 11.88
CA TYR A 149 10.01 8.68 11.52
C TYR A 149 10.06 7.44 12.42
N TRP A 150 10.68 6.37 11.94
CA TRP A 150 10.95 5.18 12.75
C TRP A 150 12.32 5.29 13.42
N ASP A 151 12.34 5.21 14.75
CA ASP A 151 13.51 4.94 15.56
C ASP A 151 13.61 3.42 15.72
N LEU A 152 14.37 2.76 14.83
CA LEU A 152 14.37 1.31 14.66
C LEU A 152 15.05 0.56 15.80
N LYS A 153 16.02 1.16 16.48
CA LYS A 153 16.70 0.55 17.62
C LYS A 153 17.15 1.67 18.58
N PRO A 154 16.30 2.09 19.53
CA PRO A 154 16.60 3.24 20.40
C PRO A 154 17.86 3.06 21.27
N ASP A 155 18.26 1.82 21.52
CA ASP A 155 19.46 1.43 22.29
C ASP A 155 20.66 1.08 21.38
N TYR A 156 20.63 1.47 20.11
CA TYR A 156 21.70 1.19 19.14
C TYR A 156 23.06 1.70 19.61
N LYS A 157 24.09 0.85 19.51
CA LYS A 157 25.48 1.23 19.77
C LYS A 157 26.28 1.33 18.45
N PRO A 158 27.17 2.33 18.31
CA PRO A 158 27.99 2.46 17.12
C PRO A 158 28.74 1.17 16.78
N GLY A 159 28.57 0.69 15.55
CA GLY A 159 29.19 -0.55 15.07
C GLY A 159 28.32 -1.80 15.23
N GLU A 160 27.16 -1.72 15.90
CA GLU A 160 26.19 -2.81 15.91
C GLU A 160 25.61 -3.04 14.51
N ILE A 161 25.45 -4.31 14.13
CA ILE A 161 24.73 -4.72 12.93
C ILE A 161 23.42 -5.35 13.39
N PHE A 162 22.30 -4.89 12.84
CA PHE A 162 20.99 -5.47 13.08
C PHE A 162 20.19 -5.53 11.79
N GLU A 163 19.24 -6.46 11.76
CA GLU A 163 18.33 -6.66 10.63
C GLU A 163 16.89 -6.43 11.08
N ILE A 164 16.03 -6.03 10.14
CA ILE A 164 14.58 -5.86 10.32
C ILE A 164 13.82 -6.64 9.25
#